data_AF-A0A3M1N669-F1
#
_entry.id   AF-A0A3M1N669-F1
#
_cell.length_a   1.000
_cell.length_b   1.000
_cell.length_c   1.000
_cell.angle_alpha   90.00
_cell.angle_beta   90.00
_cell.angle_gamma   90.00
#
_symmetry.space_group_name_H-M   'P 1'
#
loop_
_entity.id
_entity.type
_entity.pdbx_description
1 polymer ?
#
loop_
_entity_poly.entity_id
_entity_poly.type
_entity_poly.pdbx_seq_one_letter_code
_entity_poly.pdbx_strand_id
1 'polypeptide(L)'
;MNWHTLAVHAGTEPDPLTGAVMVPVYFTSTYAQEAPGKHKGYEYSRTHNPTRTALEMALAQLEGAAYGVAFASGLAATDAVLRLLSPGDHVLVSQDLYGGTYRLMRRVFEPWGLSFDFVDTTQPEAVEAAFRPNTRLLWIETPSNPLLRVSPIAALADLAHSRGARLVVDNTFATPYLQ
;
A
#
# COMPACT_ATOMS: atom_id res chain seq x y z
N MET A 1 -1.16 -4.51 -23.07
CA MET A 1 -2.56 -4.92 -22.83
C MET A 1 -3.32 -3.69 -22.35
N ASN A 2 -4.57 -3.45 -22.75
CA ASN A 2 -5.31 -2.26 -22.28
C ASN A 2 -5.87 -2.49 -20.86
N TRP A 3 -6.26 -1.41 -20.16
CA TRP A 3 -6.70 -1.49 -18.75
C TRP A 3 -7.91 -2.42 -18.55
N HIS A 4 -8.92 -2.34 -19.42
CA HIS A 4 -10.10 -3.22 -19.32
C HIS A 4 -9.76 -4.70 -19.47
N THR A 5 -8.80 -5.03 -20.32
CA THR A 5 -8.30 -6.41 -20.46
C THR A 5 -7.50 -6.82 -19.22
N LEU A 6 -6.66 -5.93 -18.67
CA LEU A 6 -5.94 -6.20 -17.42
C LEU A 6 -6.90 -6.43 -16.25
N ALA A 7 -7.97 -5.65 -16.13
CA ALA A 7 -8.96 -5.81 -15.07
C ALA A 7 -9.62 -7.19 -15.04
N VAL A 8 -9.62 -7.92 -16.15
CA VAL A 8 -10.17 -9.28 -16.24
C VAL A 8 -9.07 -10.35 -16.14
N HIS A 9 -7.92 -10.13 -16.77
CA HIS A 9 -6.90 -11.18 -16.95
C HIS A 9 -5.67 -11.06 -16.03
N ALA A 10 -5.42 -9.89 -15.44
CA ALA A 10 -4.26 -9.68 -14.60
C ALA A 10 -4.25 -10.66 -13.40
N GLY A 11 -3.08 -11.23 -13.11
CA GLY A 11 -2.91 -12.19 -12.02
C GLY A 11 -3.63 -13.54 -12.20
N THR A 12 -4.21 -13.80 -13.38
CA THR A 12 -4.93 -15.06 -13.66
C THR A 12 -4.30 -15.83 -14.80
N GLU A 13 -4.09 -17.12 -14.59
CA GLU A 13 -3.77 -18.11 -15.62
C GLU A 13 -4.63 -19.36 -15.35
N PRO A 14 -5.01 -20.13 -16.39
CA PRO A 14 -5.75 -21.37 -16.18
C PRO A 14 -5.00 -22.31 -15.24
N ASP A 15 -5.72 -22.94 -14.30
CA ASP A 15 -5.12 -23.87 -13.35
C ASP A 15 -4.42 -25.03 -14.09
N PRO A 16 -3.12 -25.27 -13.85
CA PRO A 16 -2.34 -26.23 -14.64
C PRO A 16 -2.76 -27.69 -14.41
N LEU A 17 -3.50 -28.00 -13.34
CA LEU A 17 -3.95 -29.35 -13.03
C LEU A 17 -5.29 -29.69 -13.68
N THR A 18 -6.24 -28.73 -13.68
CA THR A 18 -7.64 -28.97 -14.03
C THR A 18 -8.13 -28.16 -15.23
N GLY A 19 -7.39 -27.12 -15.63
CA GLY A 19 -7.81 -26.17 -16.66
C GLY A 19 -8.89 -25.19 -16.19
N ALA A 20 -9.14 -25.07 -14.88
CA ALA A 20 -10.08 -24.09 -14.35
C ALA A 20 -9.66 -22.68 -14.77
N VAL A 21 -10.58 -21.96 -15.41
CA VAL A 21 -10.33 -20.59 -15.91
C VAL A 21 -10.29 -19.57 -14.77
N MET A 22 -11.09 -19.79 -13.73
CA MET A 22 -11.07 -18.96 -12.53
C MET A 22 -10.13 -19.57 -11.50
N VAL A 23 -9.40 -18.70 -10.78
CA VAL A 23 -8.50 -19.11 -9.71
C VAL A 23 -9.31 -19.82 -8.61
N PRO A 24 -8.99 -21.07 -8.26
CA PRO A 24 -9.65 -21.77 -7.18
C PRO A 24 -9.48 -21.05 -5.84
N VAL A 25 -10.42 -21.26 -4.92
CA VAL A 25 -10.33 -20.72 -3.56
C VAL A 25 -9.59 -21.71 -2.66
N TYR A 26 -8.36 -21.38 -2.29
CA TYR A 26 -7.49 -22.24 -1.48
C TYR A 26 -7.73 -22.03 0.02
N PHE A 27 -8.76 -22.68 0.54
CA PHE A 27 -9.01 -22.81 1.99
C PHE A 27 -8.18 -23.93 2.64
N THR A 28 -6.86 -23.86 2.43
CA THR A 28 -5.89 -24.70 3.13
C THR A 28 -4.95 -23.81 3.94
N SER A 29 -4.48 -24.30 5.08
CA SER A 29 -3.50 -23.61 5.92
C SER A 29 -2.06 -23.88 5.49
N THR A 30 -1.78 -25.09 4.99
CA THR A 30 -0.42 -25.59 4.71
C THR A 30 -0.36 -26.38 3.41
N TYR A 31 0.84 -26.57 2.88
CA TYR A 31 1.09 -27.26 1.61
C TYR A 31 2.13 -28.35 1.82
N ALA A 32 1.94 -29.50 1.16
CA ALA A 32 2.87 -30.60 1.24
C ALA A 32 4.23 -30.21 0.65
N GLN A 33 5.30 -30.56 1.35
CA GLN A 33 6.68 -30.39 0.90
C GLN A 33 7.25 -31.77 0.53
N GLU A 34 8.04 -31.84 -0.53
CA GLU A 34 8.73 -33.09 -0.92
C GLU A 34 9.80 -33.47 0.12
N ALA A 35 10.43 -32.46 0.71
CA ALA A 35 11.33 -32.55 1.85
C ALA A 35 11.33 -31.18 2.56
N PRO A 36 11.88 -31.04 3.78
CA PRO A 36 11.99 -29.75 4.45
C PRO A 36 12.66 -28.68 3.56
N GLY A 37 11.94 -27.59 3.29
CA GLY A 37 12.39 -26.50 2.41
C GLY A 37 12.31 -26.79 0.91
N LYS A 38 11.78 -27.95 0.49
CA LYS A 38 11.56 -28.32 -0.91
C LYS A 38 10.07 -28.36 -1.22
N HIS A 39 9.54 -27.23 -1.68
CA HIS A 39 8.12 -27.02 -1.95
C HIS A 39 7.89 -26.37 -3.33
N LYS A 40 6.65 -26.43 -3.83
CA LYS A 40 6.26 -25.90 -5.15
C LYS A 40 5.95 -24.39 -5.14
N GLY A 41 6.61 -23.63 -4.26
CA GLY A 41 6.42 -22.18 -4.06
C GLY A 41 5.50 -21.81 -2.90
N TYR A 42 4.70 -22.74 -2.39
CA TYR A 42 3.79 -22.53 -1.27
C TYR A 42 4.13 -23.48 -0.11
N GLU A 43 4.10 -22.95 1.11
CA GLU A 43 4.39 -23.71 2.34
C GLU A 43 3.32 -23.49 3.42
N TYR A 44 2.93 -22.24 3.63
CA TYR A 44 1.99 -21.85 4.68
C TYR A 44 1.20 -20.61 4.24
N SER A 45 -0.13 -20.66 4.39
CA SER A 45 -1.04 -19.69 3.78
C SER A 45 -0.92 -18.26 4.31
N ARG A 46 -0.37 -18.05 5.50
CA ARG A 46 -0.03 -16.69 5.97
C ARG A 46 1.07 -16.09 5.09
N THR A 47 2.11 -16.85 4.75
CA THR A 47 3.23 -16.40 3.92
C THR A 47 2.81 -16.31 2.45
N HIS A 48 2.27 -17.39 1.88
CA HIS A 48 1.84 -17.45 0.48
C HIS A 48 0.57 -18.29 0.34
N ASN A 49 -0.41 -17.81 -0.43
CA ASN A 49 -1.65 -18.51 -0.73
C ASN A 49 -2.04 -18.23 -2.19
N PRO A 50 -2.28 -19.24 -3.05
CA PRO A 50 -2.49 -19.01 -4.49
C PRO A 50 -3.62 -18.04 -4.80
N THR A 51 -4.73 -18.10 -4.05
CA THR A 51 -5.86 -17.17 -4.25
C THR A 51 -5.45 -15.73 -3.93
N ARG A 52 -4.68 -15.51 -2.84
CA ARG A 52 -4.17 -14.18 -2.48
C ARG A 52 -3.09 -13.70 -3.46
N THR A 53 -2.19 -14.59 -3.89
CA THR A 53 -1.13 -14.28 -4.85
C THR A 53 -1.71 -13.79 -6.18
N ALA A 54 -2.79 -14.43 -6.67
CA ALA A 54 -3.49 -13.96 -7.86
C ALA A 54 -4.05 -12.54 -7.69
N LEU A 55 -4.69 -12.24 -6.55
CA LEU A 55 -5.19 -10.89 -6.23
C LEU A 55 -4.05 -9.87 -6.16
N GLU A 56 -2.97 -10.20 -5.45
CA GLU A 56 -1.78 -9.35 -5.29
C GLU A 56 -1.15 -9.02 -6.65
N MET A 57 -1.01 -10.02 -7.53
CA MET A 57 -0.52 -9.82 -8.90
C MET A 57 -1.47 -8.99 -9.74
N ALA A 58 -2.79 -9.20 -9.63
CA ALA A 58 -3.78 -8.43 -10.37
C ALA A 58 -3.72 -6.95 -10.01
N LEU A 59 -3.73 -6.64 -8.71
CA LEU A 59 -3.64 -5.26 -8.21
C LEU A 59 -2.30 -4.61 -8.58
N ALA A 60 -1.19 -5.34 -8.48
CA ALA A 60 0.11 -4.83 -8.90
C ALA A 60 0.12 -4.43 -10.39
N GLN A 61 -0.41 -5.28 -11.27
CA GLN A 61 -0.48 -4.97 -12.69
C GLN A 61 -1.42 -3.79 -13.01
N LEU A 62 -2.53 -3.65 -12.29
CA LEU A 62 -3.46 -2.53 -12.45
C LEU A 62 -2.85 -1.20 -12.03
N GLU A 63 -2.08 -1.19 -10.94
CA GLU A 63 -1.32 -0.02 -10.45
C GLU A 63 -0.02 0.22 -11.25
N GLY A 64 0.32 -0.64 -12.22
CA GLY A 64 1.61 -0.60 -12.92
C GLY A 64 2.83 -0.86 -12.01
N ALA A 65 2.61 -1.52 -10.86
CA ALA A 65 3.61 -1.84 -9.86
C ALA A 65 4.26 -3.20 -10.09
N ALA A 66 5.48 -3.38 -9.57
CA ALA A 66 6.18 -4.66 -9.60
C ALA A 66 5.60 -5.70 -8.63
N TYR A 67 4.97 -5.25 -7.54
CA TYR A 67 4.49 -6.10 -6.45
C TYR A 67 3.18 -5.56 -5.87
N GLY A 68 2.38 -6.47 -5.30
CA GLY A 68 1.19 -6.16 -4.52
C GLY A 68 1.20 -6.99 -3.23
N VAL A 69 0.60 -6.47 -2.16
CA VAL A 69 0.49 -7.17 -0.87
C VAL A 69 -0.91 -6.94 -0.32
N ALA A 70 -1.65 -8.01 -0.07
CA ALA A 70 -3.01 -7.93 0.42
C ALA A 70 -3.07 -8.08 1.95
N PHE A 71 -3.84 -7.21 2.59
CA PHE A 71 -4.01 -7.16 4.05
C PHE A 71 -5.46 -7.38 4.46
N ALA A 72 -5.69 -7.64 5.75
CA ALA A 72 -7.02 -7.87 6.29
C ALA A 72 -7.92 -6.62 6.29
N SER A 73 -7.35 -5.42 6.17
CA SER A 73 -8.06 -4.14 6.03
C SER A 73 -7.11 -3.05 5.54
N GLY A 74 -7.67 -1.90 5.13
CA GLY A 74 -6.87 -0.71 4.82
C GLY A 74 -6.01 -0.27 6.00
N LEU A 75 -6.54 -0.30 7.23
CA LEU A 75 -5.75 0.04 8.43
C LEU A 75 -4.63 -0.96 8.73
N ALA A 76 -4.79 -2.24 8.38
CA ALA A 76 -3.71 -3.22 8.49
C ALA A 76 -2.59 -2.96 7.46
N ALA A 77 -2.93 -2.48 6.26
CA ALA A 77 -1.95 -2.01 5.29
C ALA A 77 -1.22 -0.75 5.79
N THR A 78 -1.97 0.24 6.32
CA THR A 78 -1.40 1.45 6.94
C THR A 78 -0.46 1.12 8.08
N ASP A 79 -0.87 0.22 9.00
CA ASP A 79 -0.03 -0.24 10.11
C ASP A 79 1.26 -0.89 9.61
N ALA A 80 1.18 -1.76 8.59
CA ALA A 80 2.35 -2.40 8.00
C ALA A 80 3.32 -1.39 7.35
N VAL A 81 2.80 -0.37 6.66
CA VAL A 81 3.62 0.69 6.06
C VAL A 81 4.29 1.55 7.14
N LEU A 82 3.56 1.93 8.20
CA LEU A 82 4.13 2.71 9.30
C LEU A 82 5.21 1.94 10.08
N ARG A 83 5.13 0.60 10.13
CA ARG A 83 6.16 -0.27 10.72
C ARG A 83 7.46 -0.35 9.91
N LEU A 84 7.52 0.23 8.71
CA LEU A 84 8.78 0.40 7.96
C LEU A 84 9.65 1.52 8.55
N LEU A 85 9.10 2.32 9.46
CA LEU A 85 9.79 3.39 10.17
C LEU A 85 10.30 2.90 11.52
N SER A 86 11.18 3.69 12.14
CA SER A 86 11.71 3.44 13.48
C SER A 86 11.27 4.53 14.46
N PRO A 87 11.16 4.23 15.77
CA PRO A 87 10.97 5.27 16.78
C PRO A 87 11.98 6.41 16.63
N GLY A 88 11.50 7.64 16.70
CA GLY A 88 12.28 8.85 16.40
C GLY A 88 12.10 9.38 14.98
N ASP A 89 11.54 8.60 14.04
CA ASP A 89 11.21 9.08 12.71
C ASP A 89 10.01 10.04 12.73
N HIS A 90 9.98 10.93 11.74
CA HIS A 90 8.92 11.90 11.53
C HIS A 90 8.18 11.64 10.22
N VAL A 91 6.86 11.86 10.23
CA VAL A 91 5.96 11.68 9.09
C VAL A 91 5.19 12.97 8.82
N LEU A 92 5.24 13.44 7.58
CA LEU A 92 4.34 14.48 7.10
C LEU A 92 3.08 13.83 6.56
N VAL A 93 1.91 14.37 6.90
CA VAL A 93 0.61 13.77 6.58
C VAL A 93 -0.32 14.82 5.99
N SER A 94 -1.14 14.45 5.00
CA SER A 94 -2.28 15.30 4.57
C SER A 94 -3.11 15.72 5.79
N GLN A 95 -3.42 17.02 5.90
CA GLN A 95 -4.24 17.54 6.99
C GLN A 95 -5.69 17.04 6.99
N ASP A 96 -6.18 16.66 5.81
CA ASP A 96 -7.48 16.02 5.61
C ASP A 96 -7.23 14.60 5.09
N LEU A 97 -7.72 13.62 5.83
CA LEU A 97 -7.56 12.20 5.54
C LEU A 97 -8.57 11.38 6.34
N TYR A 98 -8.71 10.10 5.99
CA TYR A 98 -9.53 9.16 6.73
C TYR A 98 -9.24 9.19 8.24
N GLY A 99 -10.28 9.43 9.05
CA GLY A 99 -10.15 9.55 10.51
C GLY A 99 -9.59 8.31 11.23
N GLY A 100 -9.70 7.12 10.61
CA GLY A 100 -9.04 5.92 11.14
C GLY A 100 -7.52 5.99 11.03
N THR A 101 -6.99 6.53 9.92
CA THR A 101 -5.55 6.77 9.70
C THR A 101 -5.02 7.76 10.72
N TYR A 102 -5.71 8.91 10.90
CA TYR A 102 -5.39 9.88 11.94
C TYR A 102 -5.34 9.24 13.34
N ARG A 103 -6.37 8.45 13.69
CA ARG A 103 -6.45 7.79 15.00
C ARG A 103 -5.32 6.79 15.19
N LEU A 104 -4.99 5.99 14.18
CA LEU A 104 -3.89 5.03 14.23
C LEU A 104 -2.54 5.74 14.49
N MET A 105 -2.26 6.80 13.74
CA MET A 105 -1.05 7.61 13.90
C MET A 105 -0.96 8.22 15.31
N ARG A 106 -2.00 8.92 15.76
CA ARG A 106 -2.00 9.63 17.06
C ARG A 106 -2.09 8.73 18.29
N ARG A 107 -2.84 7.64 18.21
CA ARG A 107 -3.16 6.82 19.41
C ARG A 107 -2.33 5.56 19.52
N VAL A 108 -1.66 5.13 18.46
CA VAL A 108 -0.84 3.90 18.46
C VAL A 108 0.61 4.23 18.15
N PHE A 109 0.88 4.88 17.02
CA PHE A 109 2.26 5.08 16.55
C PHE A 109 2.98 6.26 17.21
N GLU A 110 2.26 7.31 17.60
CA GLU A 110 2.84 8.42 18.34
C GLU A 110 3.34 7.98 19.74
N PRO A 111 2.57 7.21 20.55
CA PRO A 111 3.10 6.57 21.75
C PRO A 111 4.22 5.55 21.50
N TRP A 112 4.25 4.91 20.32
CA TRP A 112 5.34 4.00 19.93
C TRP A 112 6.65 4.75 19.59
N GLY A 113 6.57 6.06 19.36
CA GLY A 113 7.73 6.94 19.18
C GLY A 113 7.86 7.57 17.80
N LEU A 114 6.85 7.47 16.93
CA LEU A 114 6.80 8.28 15.71
C LEU A 114 6.28 9.69 16.02
N SER A 115 6.66 10.67 15.19
CA SER A 115 6.12 12.03 15.26
C SER A 115 5.41 12.38 13.95
N PHE A 116 4.35 13.19 14.04
CA PHE A 116 3.48 13.49 12.91
C PHE A 116 3.14 14.98 12.84
N ASP A 117 3.36 15.59 11.67
CA ASP A 117 2.82 16.90 11.33
C ASP A 117 1.78 16.74 10.21
N PHE A 118 0.61 17.36 10.44
CA PHE A 118 -0.51 17.35 9.51
C PHE A 118 -0.52 18.68 8.76
N VAL A 119 -0.32 18.64 7.45
CA VAL A 119 -0.05 19.82 6.62
C VAL A 119 -0.94 19.88 5.38
N ASP A 120 -1.10 21.06 4.81
CA ASP A 120 -1.81 21.24 3.55
C ASP A 120 -0.99 20.71 2.37
N THR A 121 -1.22 19.45 1.99
CA THR A 121 -0.50 18.80 0.89
C THR A 121 -0.97 19.27 -0.49
N THR A 122 -1.98 20.13 -0.58
CA THR A 122 -2.33 20.80 -1.85
C THR A 122 -1.32 21.90 -2.23
N GLN A 123 -0.47 22.30 -1.28
CA GLN A 123 0.54 23.34 -1.41
C GLN A 123 1.94 22.74 -1.14
N PRO A 124 2.73 22.38 -2.16
CA PRO A 124 4.07 21.80 -1.98
C PRO A 124 5.00 22.63 -1.07
N GLU A 125 4.84 23.96 -1.06
CA GLU A 125 5.62 24.87 -0.22
C GLU A 125 5.33 24.67 1.27
N ALA A 126 4.07 24.38 1.63
CA ALA A 126 3.70 24.07 3.01
C ALA A 126 4.29 22.74 3.47
N VAL A 127 4.36 21.76 2.55
CA VAL A 127 5.02 20.47 2.81
C VAL A 127 6.53 20.68 2.97
N GLU A 128 7.16 21.46 2.09
CA GLU A 128 8.59 21.77 2.15
C GLU A 128 8.97 22.43 3.48
N ALA A 129 8.21 23.44 3.90
CA ALA A 129 8.46 24.16 5.15
C ALA A 129 8.35 23.27 6.40
N ALA A 130 7.60 22.17 6.33
CA ALA A 130 7.40 21.24 7.45
C ALA A 130 8.44 20.10 7.51
N PHE A 131 9.32 19.96 6.51
CA PHE A 131 10.36 18.94 6.55
C PHE A 131 11.32 19.15 7.74
N ARG A 132 11.63 18.04 8.41
CA ARG A 132 12.59 17.97 9.52
C ARG A 132 13.74 17.04 9.12
N PRO A 133 14.92 17.13 9.77
CA PRO A 133 16.04 16.22 9.49
C PRO A 133 15.71 14.73 9.64
N ASN A 134 14.73 14.41 10.47
CA ASN A 134 14.21 13.06 10.71
C ASN A 134 12.91 12.73 9.95
N THR A 135 12.45 13.56 9.00
CA THR A 135 11.32 13.18 8.14
C THR A 135 11.72 12.00 7.26
N ARG A 136 10.94 10.92 7.30
CA ARG A 136 11.19 9.69 6.50
C ARG A 136 10.03 9.29 5.60
N LEU A 137 8.84 9.87 5.82
CA LEU A 137 7.65 9.53 5.06
C LEU A 137 6.77 10.77 4.85
N LEU A 138 6.28 10.94 3.63
CA LEU A 138 5.16 11.81 3.29
C LEU A 138 3.96 10.92 2.96
N TRP A 139 2.89 11.03 3.75
CA TRP A 139 1.64 10.29 3.58
C TRP A 139 0.56 11.23 3.05
N ILE A 140 0.05 10.96 1.85
CA ILE A 140 -1.03 11.75 1.25
C ILE A 140 -2.25 10.90 0.94
N GLU A 141 -3.41 11.54 0.94
CA GLU A 141 -4.68 11.01 0.42
C GLU A 141 -5.20 12.03 -0.59
N THR A 142 -5.45 11.59 -1.82
CA THR A 142 -5.89 12.47 -2.92
C THR A 142 -6.75 11.68 -3.92
N PRO A 143 -8.03 12.05 -4.12
CA PRO A 143 -8.79 13.06 -3.37
C PRO A 143 -8.90 12.71 -1.87
N SER A 144 -8.80 13.72 -1.00
CA SER A 144 -8.85 13.51 0.46
C SER A 144 -10.25 13.14 0.98
N ASN A 145 -10.32 12.39 2.07
CA ASN A 145 -11.57 12.12 2.78
C ASN A 145 -11.72 13.04 4.01
N PRO A 146 -12.84 13.80 4.16
CA PRO A 146 -14.01 13.85 3.28
C PRO A 146 -14.02 15.03 2.29
N LEU A 147 -13.05 15.94 2.33
CA LEU A 147 -13.14 17.23 1.64
C LEU A 147 -12.77 17.19 0.15
N LEU A 148 -12.33 16.03 -0.35
CA LEU A 148 -11.97 15.77 -1.75
C LEU A 148 -10.89 16.72 -2.28
N ARG A 149 -9.95 17.11 -1.42
CA ARG A 149 -8.81 17.95 -1.80
C ARG A 149 -7.85 17.14 -2.67
N VAL A 150 -7.27 17.77 -3.69
CA VAL A 150 -6.36 17.12 -4.64
C VAL A 150 -4.95 17.63 -4.42
N SER A 151 -4.01 16.71 -4.26
CA SER A 151 -2.59 17.01 -4.02
C SER A 151 -1.76 16.66 -5.26
N PRO A 152 -0.78 17.49 -5.66
CA PRO A 152 0.01 17.26 -6.87
C PRO A 152 1.05 16.15 -6.64
N ILE A 153 0.67 14.90 -6.92
CA ILE A 153 1.47 13.69 -6.61
C ILE A 153 2.90 13.80 -7.15
N ALA A 154 3.09 14.17 -8.42
CA ALA A 154 4.42 14.24 -9.04
C ALA A 154 5.34 15.25 -8.33
N ALA A 155 4.85 16.46 -8.05
CA ALA A 155 5.61 17.48 -7.36
C ALA A 155 5.97 17.05 -5.92
N LEU A 156 5.05 16.40 -5.22
CA LEU A 156 5.28 15.88 -3.88
C LEU A 156 6.24 14.69 -3.86
N ALA A 157 6.23 13.85 -4.90
CA ALA A 157 7.18 12.75 -5.06
C ALA A 157 8.60 13.28 -5.24
N ASP A 158 8.79 14.26 -6.14
CA ASP A 158 10.09 14.90 -6.35
C ASP A 158 10.61 15.54 -5.06
N LEU A 159 9.75 16.28 -4.36
CA LEU A 159 10.08 16.89 -3.07
C LEU A 159 10.47 15.83 -2.03
N ALA A 160 9.64 14.80 -1.80
CA ALA A 160 9.91 13.77 -0.81
C ALA A 160 11.22 13.03 -1.09
N HIS A 161 11.44 12.60 -2.33
CA HIS A 161 12.65 11.88 -2.72
C HIS A 161 13.90 12.75 -2.63
N SER A 162 13.83 14.04 -3.00
CA SER A 162 14.97 14.97 -2.86
C SER A 162 15.44 15.14 -1.40
N ARG A 163 14.54 14.90 -0.44
CA ARG A 163 14.81 14.95 1.01
C ARG A 163 15.09 13.57 1.62
N GLY A 164 15.18 12.51 0.81
CA GLY A 164 15.42 11.14 1.26
C GLY A 164 14.23 10.50 1.99
N ALA A 165 13.01 11.03 1.82
CA ALA A 165 11.79 10.47 2.36
C ALA A 165 11.04 9.65 1.29
N ARG A 166 10.22 8.70 1.74
CA ARG A 166 9.28 7.96 0.86
C ARG A 166 7.98 8.74 0.71
N LEU A 167 7.30 8.55 -0.42
CA LEU A 167 5.92 8.99 -0.62
C LEU A 167 4.97 7.78 -0.53
N VAL A 168 3.88 7.94 0.21
CA VAL A 168 2.73 7.02 0.20
C VAL A 168 1.49 7.79 -0.22
N VAL A 169 0.75 7.23 -1.17
CA VAL A 169 -0.52 7.75 -1.66
C VAL A 169 -1.61 6.75 -1.30
N ASP A 170 -2.55 7.15 -0.43
CA ASP A 170 -3.78 6.41 -0.24
C ASP A 170 -4.68 6.68 -1.45
N ASN A 171 -4.74 5.70 -2.37
CA ASN A 171 -5.45 5.77 -3.64
C ASN A 171 -6.90 5.23 -3.54
N THR A 172 -7.46 5.10 -2.33
CA THR A 172 -8.77 4.45 -2.11
C THR A 172 -9.88 5.10 -2.93
N PHE A 173 -9.90 6.43 -3.04
CA PHE A 173 -10.98 7.16 -3.74
C PHE A 173 -10.83 7.12 -5.28
N ALA A 174 -9.60 7.26 -5.79
CA ALA A 174 -9.36 7.36 -7.22
C ALA A 174 -9.29 5.99 -7.91
N THR A 175 -8.75 4.97 -7.25
CA THR A 175 -8.42 3.66 -7.83
C THR A 175 -7.34 3.75 -8.93
N PRO A 176 -6.67 2.64 -9.29
CA PRO A 176 -5.71 2.63 -10.41
C PRO A 176 -6.32 2.93 -11.78
N TYR A 177 -7.64 3.13 -11.88
CA TYR A 177 -8.26 3.54 -13.13
C TYR A 177 -8.08 5.03 -13.42
N LEU A 178 -8.02 5.87 -12.37
CA LEU A 178 -8.05 7.33 -12.51
C LEU A 178 -6.70 8.01 -12.27
N GLN A 179 -5.83 7.42 -11.45
CA GLN A 179 -4.50 7.95 -11.16
C GLN A 179 -3.47 6.83 -10.97
#